data_AF-A0A1B6MHZ6-F1
#
_entry.id   AF-A0A1B6MHZ6-F1
#
_cell.length_a   1.000
_cell.length_b   1.000
_cell.length_c   1.000
_cell.angle_alpha   90.00
_cell.angle_beta   90.00
_cell.angle_gamma   90.00
#
_symmetry.space_group_name_H-M   'P 1'
#
loop_
_entity.id
_entity.type
_entity.pdbx_description
1 polymer ?
#
loop_
_entity_poly.entity_id
_entity_poly.type
_entity_poly.pdbx_seq_one_letter_code
_entity_poly.pdbx_strand_id
1 'polypeptide(L)'
;LLSHQGRTKLEPGVTSVYGLSNVEGQKDADLGVYGGRNATIRQYPYLVSLLDLGIYVGTGSIISRSWVLTTALCVYKFDPQYLTVMAESKNGNTGSPFQAARIF
;
A
#
# COMPACT_ATOMS: atom_id res chain seq x y z
N LEU A 1 7.76 28.80 -32.74
CA LEU A 1 6.81 27.87 -33.39
C LEU A 1 7.54 26.54 -33.60
N LEU A 2 7.36 25.43 -32.87
CA LEU A 2 6.55 25.00 -31.74
C LEU A 2 7.28 23.75 -31.15
N SER A 3 7.28 23.67 -29.82
CA SER A 3 7.57 22.56 -28.89
C SER A 3 7.99 21.18 -29.45
N HIS A 4 9.19 20.72 -29.08
CA HIS A 4 9.54 19.29 -29.07
C HIS A 4 9.48 18.80 -27.61
N GLN A 5 8.33 18.27 -27.21
CA GLN A 5 8.02 17.90 -25.83
C GLN A 5 8.59 16.52 -25.45
N GLY A 6 9.42 16.51 -24.40
CA GLY A 6 9.46 15.52 -23.30
C GLY A 6 9.60 14.03 -23.62
N ARG A 7 10.82 13.49 -23.52
CA ARG A 7 11.03 12.07 -23.18
C ARG A 7 10.97 11.89 -21.66
N THR A 8 9.83 11.47 -21.13
CA THR A 8 9.81 10.70 -19.88
C THR A 8 9.73 9.24 -20.25
N LYS A 9 10.89 8.58 -20.24
CA LYS A 9 11.04 7.13 -20.36
C LYS A 9 10.39 6.51 -19.13
N LEU A 10 9.17 5.99 -19.27
CA LEU A 10 8.57 5.12 -18.26
C LEU A 10 9.32 3.78 -18.32
N GLU A 11 9.96 3.40 -17.22
CA GLU A 11 10.55 2.08 -17.10
C GLU A 11 9.45 1.00 -17.11
N PRO A 12 9.67 -0.15 -17.76
CA PRO A 12 8.66 -1.19 -17.82
C PRO A 12 8.60 -1.88 -16.44
N GLY A 13 7.60 -1.55 -15.62
CA GLY A 13 7.36 -2.34 -14.41
C GLY A 13 6.65 -1.69 -13.23
N VAL A 14 6.28 -0.41 -13.26
CA VAL A 14 5.56 0.20 -12.12
C VAL A 14 4.19 0.71 -12.57
N THR A 15 3.20 -0.18 -12.52
CA THR A 15 1.79 0.21 -12.52
C THR A 15 1.39 0.42 -11.07
N SER A 16 1.26 1.68 -10.64
CA SER A 16 0.54 2.00 -9.41
C SER A 16 -0.94 1.74 -9.67
N VAL A 17 -1.48 0.65 -9.13
CA VAL A 17 -2.91 0.36 -9.21
C VAL A 17 -3.64 1.25 -8.22
N TYR A 18 -4.03 2.45 -8.67
CA TYR A 18 -5.13 3.16 -8.04
C TYR A 18 -6.41 2.38 -8.40
N GLY A 19 -7.15 1.90 -7.40
CA GLY A 19 -8.43 1.24 -7.63
C GLY A 19 -9.35 2.17 -8.42
N LEU A 20 -9.56 1.87 -9.71
CA LEU A 20 -10.51 2.58 -10.54
C LEU A 20 -11.90 2.06 -10.20
N SER A 21 -12.59 2.74 -9.28
CA SER A 21 -14.01 2.52 -9.08
C SER A 21 -14.77 3.07 -10.29
N ASN A 22 -15.30 2.16 -11.13
CA ASN A 22 -16.58 2.23 -11.85
C ASN A 22 -16.52 1.51 -13.21
N VAL A 23 -16.50 0.18 -13.17
CA VAL A 23 -16.99 -0.65 -14.29
C VAL A 23 -18.00 -1.63 -13.71
N GLU A 24 -19.28 -1.28 -13.79
CA GLU A 24 -20.37 -2.23 -13.53
C GLU A 24 -20.31 -3.33 -14.60
N GLY A 25 -19.92 -4.54 -14.21
CA GLY A 25 -20.08 -5.72 -15.07
C GLY A 25 -18.83 -6.49 -15.49
N GLN A 26 -17.66 -6.28 -14.88
CA GLN A 26 -16.58 -7.26 -14.97
C GLN A 26 -16.31 -7.87 -13.59
N LYS A 27 -16.77 -9.12 -13.43
CA LYS A 27 -16.30 -10.02 -12.37
C LYS A 27 -14.78 -9.96 -12.37
N ASP A 28 -14.21 -9.45 -11.29
CA ASP A 28 -12.81 -9.05 -11.15
C ASP A 28 -11.89 -10.00 -11.93
N ALA A 29 -11.33 -9.50 -13.03
CA ALA A 29 -10.38 -10.25 -13.84
C ALA A 29 -9.11 -10.43 -13.02
N ASP A 30 -9.08 -11.46 -12.16
CA ASP A 30 -7.99 -11.91 -11.28
C ASP A 30 -6.82 -10.90 -11.17
N LEU A 31 -7.11 -9.73 -10.60
CA LEU A 31 -6.11 -8.68 -10.45
C LEU A 31 -5.22 -9.09 -9.28
N GLY A 32 -3.96 -9.36 -9.58
CA GLY A 32 -2.99 -9.84 -8.61
C GLY A 32 -1.56 -9.58 -9.07
N VAL A 33 -0.60 -10.00 -8.25
CA VAL A 33 0.81 -9.99 -8.64
C VAL A 33 1.00 -10.99 -9.79
N TYR A 34 1.60 -10.58 -10.89
CA TYR A 34 1.86 -11.47 -12.03
C TYR A 34 2.68 -12.70 -11.61
N GLY A 35 2.17 -13.89 -11.88
CA GLY A 35 2.78 -15.16 -11.42
C GLY A 35 2.69 -15.38 -9.90
N GLY A 36 1.98 -14.52 -9.18
CA GLY A 36 1.77 -14.61 -7.75
C GLY A 36 0.69 -15.62 -7.39
N ARG A 37 0.62 -15.94 -6.09
CA ARG A 37 -0.46 -16.72 -5.50
C ARG A 37 -0.96 -15.98 -4.27
N ASN A 38 -2.24 -16.18 -3.94
CA ASN A 38 -2.84 -15.62 -2.76
C ASN A 38 -1.99 -15.96 -1.51
N ALA A 39 -1.56 -14.92 -0.80
CA ALA A 39 -0.79 -15.03 0.42
C ALA A 39 -1.73 -14.92 1.61
N THR A 40 -1.58 -15.82 2.58
CA THR A 40 -2.30 -15.69 3.84
C THR A 40 -1.47 -14.90 4.85
N ILE A 41 -2.15 -14.20 5.75
CA ILE A 41 -1.49 -13.48 6.85
C ILE A 41 -0.63 -14.39 7.75
N ARG A 42 -0.91 -15.71 7.77
CA ARG A 42 -0.11 -16.69 8.51
C ARG A 42 1.25 -16.96 7.85
N GLN A 43 1.37 -16.77 6.54
CA GLN A 43 2.64 -16.98 5.82
C GLN A 43 3.61 -15.81 6.04
N TYR A 44 3.08 -14.60 6.17
CA TYR A 44 3.87 -13.37 6.32
C TYR A 44 3.28 -12.47 7.42
N PRO A 45 3.33 -12.89 8.70
CA PRO A 45 2.66 -12.19 9.80
C PRO A 45 3.26 -10.82 10.12
N TYR A 46 4.48 -10.56 9.62
CA TYR A 46 5.14 -9.26 9.77
C TYR A 46 4.66 -8.21 8.77
N LEU A 47 3.91 -8.60 7.73
CA LEU A 47 3.42 -7.67 6.71
C LEU A 47 2.29 -6.80 7.29
N VAL A 48 2.36 -5.49 7.06
CA VAL A 48 1.32 -4.54 7.49
C VAL A 48 0.92 -3.59 6.36
N SER A 49 -0.32 -3.12 6.42
CA SER A 49 -0.81 -2.04 5.57
C SER A 49 -0.74 -0.71 6.31
N LEU A 50 -0.39 0.36 5.60
CA LEU A 50 -0.36 1.72 6.11
C LEU A 50 -1.54 2.50 5.53
N LEU A 51 -2.30 3.15 6.39
CA LEU A 51 -3.49 3.91 6.02
C LEU A 51 -3.41 5.32 6.58
N ASP A 52 -3.49 6.33 5.74
CA ASP A 52 -3.65 7.74 6.15
C ASP A 52 -5.12 8.13 5.99
N LEU A 53 -5.77 8.58 7.07
CA LEU A 53 -7.22 8.87 7.08
C LEU A 53 -8.08 7.71 6.54
N GLY A 54 -7.63 6.46 6.75
CA GLY A 54 -8.30 5.25 6.25
C GLY A 54 -8.03 4.92 4.78
N ILE A 55 -7.19 5.70 4.09
CA ILE A 55 -6.79 5.48 2.70
C ILE A 55 -5.44 4.77 2.67
N TYR A 56 -5.35 3.67 1.91
CA TYR A 56 -4.10 2.93 1.74
C TYR A 56 -3.01 3.79 1.09
N VAL A 57 -1.86 3.92 1.77
CA VAL A 57 -0.70 4.70 1.29
C VAL A 57 0.54 3.83 1.06
N GLY A 58 0.55 2.59 1.55
CA GLY A 58 1.66 1.67 1.34
C GLY A 58 1.68 0.50 2.31
N THR A 59 2.82 -0.19 2.36
CA THR A 59 3.06 -1.34 3.25
C THR A 59 4.28 -1.14 4.14
N GLY A 60 4.42 -2.00 5.14
CA GLY A 60 5.59 -2.07 6.00
C GLY A 60 5.86 -3.47 6.53
N SER A 61 6.93 -3.61 7.31
CA SER A 61 7.32 -4.84 7.99
C SER A 61 7.51 -4.61 9.49
N ILE A 62 6.88 -5.43 10.31
CA ILE A 62 7.09 -5.44 11.76
C ILE A 62 8.51 -5.94 12.05
N ILE A 63 9.34 -5.09 12.63
CA ILE A 63 10.72 -5.43 13.02
C ILE A 63 10.87 -5.60 14.53
N SER A 64 9.89 -5.13 15.32
CA SER A 64 9.81 -5.33 16.76
C SER A 64 8.36 -5.10 17.24
N ARG A 65 8.08 -5.38 18.51
CA ARG A 65 6.74 -5.26 19.13
C ARG A 65 6.05 -3.91 18.91
N SER A 66 6.82 -2.85 18.73
CA SER A 66 6.34 -1.48 18.59
C SER A 66 7.00 -0.73 17.43
N TRP A 67 7.56 -1.45 16.47
CA TRP A 67 8.33 -0.85 15.36
C TRP A 67 8.01 -1.49 14.02
N VAL A 68 7.69 -0.63 13.06
CA VAL A 68 7.46 -1.00 11.65
C VAL A 68 8.49 -0.28 10.80
N LEU A 69 9.17 -1.03 9.93
CA LEU A 69 10.03 -0.51 8.88
C LEU A 69 9.22 -0.34 7.59
N THR A 70 9.32 0.82 6.96
CA THR A 70 8.69 1.11 5.67
C THR A 70 9.59 2.04 4.86
N THR A 71 9.21 2.32 3.61
CA THR A 71 9.88 3.32 2.80
C THR A 71 9.47 4.72 3.26
N ALA A 72 10.42 5.66 3.26
CA ALA A 72 10.13 7.05 3.67
C ALA A 72 9.02 7.67 2.80
N LEU A 73 8.94 7.34 1.52
CA LEU A 73 7.92 7.86 0.60
C LEU A 73 6.49 7.50 1.05
N CYS A 74 6.27 6.33 1.64
CA CYS A 74 4.96 5.91 2.14
C CYS A 74 4.50 6.68 3.40
N VAL A 75 5.39 7.43 4.06
CA VAL A 75 5.09 8.15 5.31
C VAL A 75 5.52 9.62 5.28
N TYR A 76 6.11 10.07 4.18
CA TYR A 76 6.65 11.42 4.05
C TYR A 76 5.52 12.45 4.09
N LYS A 77 5.63 13.41 5.02
CA LYS A 77 4.65 14.48 5.29
C LYS A 77 3.29 14.01 5.81
N PHE A 78 3.14 12.76 6.25
CA PHE A 78 1.94 12.34 6.96
C PHE A 78 2.05 12.66 8.44
N ASP A 79 0.92 13.01 9.04
CA ASP A 79 0.81 13.21 10.49
C ASP A 79 0.59 11.84 11.16
N PRO A 80 1.41 11.46 12.15
CA PRO A 80 1.20 10.23 12.90
C PRO A 80 -0.23 10.06 13.46
N GLN A 81 -0.93 11.16 13.76
CA GLN A 81 -2.31 11.14 14.27
C GLN A 81 -3.34 10.57 13.29
N TYR A 82 -3.05 10.62 11.98
CA TYR A 82 -3.92 10.11 10.93
C TYR A 82 -3.40 8.80 10.32
N LEU A 83 -2.15 8.44 10.63
CA LEU A 83 -1.51 7.24 10.14
C LEU A 83 -1.86 6.02 11.02
N THR A 84 -2.60 5.11 10.44
CA THR A 84 -2.96 3.82 11.02
C THR A 84 -2.13 2.70 10.40
N VAL A 85 -1.48 1.90 11.23
CA VAL A 85 -0.85 0.64 10.86
C VAL A 85 -1.87 -0.47 11.06
N MET A 86 -2.20 -1.21 10.00
CA MET A 86 -3.12 -2.33 10.06
C MET A 86 -2.33 -3.64 10.00
N ALA A 87 -2.33 -4.37 11.11
CA ALA A 87 -1.75 -5.70 11.20
C ALA A 87 -2.84 -6.77 11.07
N GLU A 88 -2.41 -8.00 10.82
CA GLU A 88 -3.27 -9.18 10.78
C GLU A 88 -4.43 -9.11 9.77
N SER A 89 -4.25 -8.33 8.69
CA SER A 89 -5.27 -8.11 7.67
C SER A 89 -5.27 -9.20 6.60
N LYS A 90 -6.44 -9.60 6.12
CA LYS A 90 -6.59 -10.46 4.93
C LYS A 90 -7.01 -9.71 3.67
N ASN A 91 -7.65 -8.55 3.81
CA ASN A 91 -8.31 -7.85 2.71
C ASN A 91 -8.41 -6.32 2.90
N GLY A 92 -7.59 -5.72 3.77
CA GLY A 92 -7.56 -4.25 3.99
C GLY A 92 -8.75 -3.68 4.78
N ASN A 93 -9.86 -4.41 4.88
CA ASN A 93 -11.05 -4.03 5.68
C ASN A 93 -11.15 -4.79 7.01
N THR A 94 -10.28 -5.78 7.21
CA THR A 94 -10.21 -6.60 8.43
C THR A 94 -8.82 -6.52 9.03
N GLY A 95 -8.69 -6.75 10.33
CA GLY A 95 -7.40 -6.77 11.03
C GLY A 95 -7.40 -5.92 12.29
N SER A 96 -6.21 -5.75 12.85
CA SER A 96 -5.96 -5.05 14.11
C SER A 96 -5.33 -3.68 13.80
N PRO A 97 -6.05 -2.56 13.99
CA PRO A 97 -5.52 -1.22 13.74
C PRO A 97 -4.68 -0.72 14.92
N PHE A 98 -3.56 -0.08 14.61
CA PHE A 98 -2.66 0.56 15.58
C PHE A 98 -2.34 1.97 15.10
N GLN A 99 -2.56 2.97 15.96
CA GLN A 99 -2.20 4.35 15.64
C GLN A 99 -0.69 4.54 15.69
N ALA A 100 -0.13 5.26 14.72
CA ALA A 100 1.29 5.59 14.73
C ALA A 100 1.57 6.64 15.81
N ALA A 101 2.49 6.35 16.72
CA ALA A 101 2.88 7.31 17.74
C ALA A 101 3.87 8.37 17.21
N ARG A 102 4.75 7.98 16.27
CA ARG A 102 5.79 8.82 15.70
C ARG A 102 6.29 8.25 14.37
N ILE A 103 6.71 9.14 13.47
CA ILE A 103 7.46 8.85 12.25
C ILE A 103 8.85 9.50 12.39
N PHE A 104 9.90 8.83 11.94
CA PHE A 104 11.30 9.28 12.05
C PHE A 104 11.85 9.73 10.70
#